data_AF-A0A957F3R0-F1
#
_entry.id   AF-A0A957F3R0-F1
#
_cell.length_a   1.000
_cell.length_b   1.000
_cell.length_c   1.000
_cell.angle_alpha   90.00
_cell.angle_beta   90.00
_cell.angle_gamma   90.00
#
_symmetry.space_group_name_H-M   'P 1'
#
loop_
_entity.id
_entity.type
_entity.pdbx_description
1 polymer ?
#
loop_
_entity_poly.entity_id
_entity_poly.type
_entity_poly.pdbx_seq_one_letter_code
_entity_poly.pdbx_strand_id
1 'polypeptide(L)'
;MVTAEFPLKQVRKSVLLLFILALGLLAGIASDVARAAGFTVNSTADAVDALPGDGICATSGGVCTLRAAIQEANATPGADTVSLPIGTYTLSIAGNDDSAAAGDLDVTQNLTLEGAGAALSIIDAAGLDRALHVLPGVTLNLYRLKIQNGLANPGGGMLLDGSAWMREVSFSNNQAPETSTAGNGGAIFAASASSSLTILISQFDNNSAYFGGGAISTTTGSTLSVTDSTFTGNDSALGGGAIYPNGSATTISSSTFDGNSSGVGGAVHSNSTAVSITNSTFVNNTAVNGGAVDARSGTITINNSTFSANSASGTGDSLTSQPGQGGVLQVRNSILAGASANNCDAVTDLGSNLSWPDANNCPGTQADPLLGPLADNGGWTHTLALPLGSPALDAGDNATCDAKDQRAYARPQGPACDIGAFERLVAMVTPTPTGTAIPIPTATPGADTPQSGPTFTVNVAADANDGTCGTAHCSLREAIIAANAQFGGNAIHFDIPGVGPHAIQPIVALPDVTDPLTIDGLTQPGAGCAAWPPTLQIELDGSNTSLANGLYFGFGAAGSTVRGLVVNRFYVGI
;
A
#
# COMPACT_ATOMS: atom_id res chain seq x y z
N MET A 1 -73.69 29.79 38.38
CA MET A 1 -73.33 31.16 37.93
C MET A 1 -72.37 30.99 36.75
N VAL A 2 -72.83 31.09 35.51
CA VAL A 2 -73.24 32.30 34.74
C VAL A 2 -72.06 32.85 33.92
N THR A 3 -72.17 32.65 32.59
CA THR A 3 -71.76 33.46 31.40
C THR A 3 -70.39 34.14 31.38
N ALA A 4 -69.47 33.89 30.43
CA ALA A 4 -69.44 34.04 28.96
C ALA A 4 -68.94 35.43 28.48
N GLU A 5 -67.80 35.44 27.76
CA GLU A 5 -67.39 36.43 26.75
C GLU A 5 -66.45 35.75 25.73
N PHE A 6 -66.59 36.09 24.44
CA PHE A 6 -65.86 35.51 23.29
C PHE A 6 -64.89 36.54 22.67
N PRO A 7 -63.69 36.15 22.19
CA PRO A 7 -62.86 36.99 21.33
C PRO A 7 -62.70 36.50 19.87
N LEU A 8 -62.50 37.50 19.01
CA LEU A 8 -61.90 37.59 17.65
C LEU A 8 -61.26 36.36 16.97
N LYS A 9 -61.57 36.15 15.67
CA LYS A 9 -60.62 36.40 14.53
C LYS A 9 -61.15 36.06 13.12
N GLN A 10 -61.12 37.10 12.26
CA GLN A 10 -60.71 37.21 10.85
C GLN A 10 -61.10 36.15 9.80
N VAL A 11 -61.91 36.61 8.82
CA VAL A 11 -62.14 36.00 7.51
C VAL A 11 -61.45 36.83 6.41
N ARG A 12 -60.84 36.11 5.46
CA ARG A 12 -60.09 36.52 4.26
C ARG A 12 -60.80 37.55 3.36
N LYS A 13 -60.04 38.49 2.76
CA LYS A 13 -59.82 38.66 1.28
C LYS A 13 -59.31 40.06 0.89
N SER A 14 -58.31 40.06 -0.01
CA SER A 14 -58.03 41.04 -1.07
C SER A 14 -57.46 42.43 -0.72
N VAL A 15 -56.14 42.62 -0.95
CA VAL A 15 -55.59 43.90 -1.45
C VAL A 15 -54.50 43.61 -2.50
N LEU A 16 -54.62 44.36 -3.59
CA LEU A 16 -53.89 44.38 -4.85
C LEU A 16 -52.66 45.31 -4.75
N LEU A 17 -51.69 45.12 -5.65
CA LEU A 17 -50.75 46.13 -6.19
C LEU A 17 -49.39 46.34 -5.47
N LEU A 18 -48.33 45.73 -5.99
CA LEU A 18 -47.11 46.36 -6.53
C LEU A 18 -46.04 45.27 -6.80
N PHE A 19 -45.50 45.22 -8.02
CA PHE A 19 -44.17 44.75 -8.45
C PHE A 19 -44.22 44.14 -9.86
N ILE A 20 -44.19 45.03 -10.87
CA ILE A 20 -43.69 44.73 -12.21
C ILE A 20 -42.42 45.58 -12.35
N LEU A 21 -41.23 44.97 -12.13
CA LEU A 21 -39.98 45.25 -12.85
C LEU A 21 -38.84 44.40 -12.22
N ALA A 22 -38.66 43.18 -12.73
CA ALA A 22 -37.38 42.45 -12.73
C ALA A 22 -37.54 41.23 -13.64
N LEU A 23 -37.79 41.50 -14.93
CA LEU A 23 -37.62 40.52 -15.99
C LEU A 23 -36.14 40.62 -16.41
N GLY A 24 -35.32 39.67 -15.98
CA GLY A 24 -33.91 39.58 -16.36
C GLY A 24 -33.08 38.85 -15.31
N LEU A 25 -32.48 37.73 -15.71
CA LEU A 25 -31.54 36.91 -14.93
C LEU A 25 -32.10 35.96 -13.85
N LEU A 26 -33.01 35.05 -14.25
CA LEU A 26 -32.92 33.66 -13.77
C LEU A 26 -32.65 32.75 -14.99
N ALA A 27 -31.46 32.87 -15.58
CA ALA A 27 -30.89 31.72 -16.27
C ALA A 27 -30.40 30.80 -15.15
N GLY A 28 -30.92 29.57 -15.13
CA GLY A 28 -30.57 28.60 -14.11
C GLY A 28 -29.07 28.42 -14.03
N ILE A 29 -28.48 28.81 -12.90
CA ILE A 29 -27.32 28.11 -12.37
C ILE A 29 -27.84 26.75 -11.88
N ALA A 30 -28.11 25.86 -12.83
CA ALA A 30 -27.82 24.46 -12.56
C ALA A 30 -26.33 24.46 -12.28
N SER A 31 -25.97 24.35 -11.00
CA SER A 31 -24.63 23.94 -10.64
C SER A 31 -24.47 22.57 -11.28
N ASP A 32 -23.82 22.51 -12.44
CA ASP A 32 -23.38 21.25 -13.01
C ASP A 32 -22.52 20.62 -11.92
N VAL A 33 -23.10 19.59 -11.28
CA VAL A 33 -22.33 18.74 -10.39
C VAL A 33 -21.35 18.06 -11.32
N ALA A 34 -20.11 18.57 -11.34
CA ALA A 34 -19.00 18.01 -12.11
C ALA A 34 -19.01 16.49 -11.89
N ARG A 35 -19.22 15.74 -12.98
CA ARG A 35 -19.45 14.31 -12.91
C ARG A 35 -18.13 13.63 -13.28
N ALA A 36 -17.54 12.92 -12.32
CA ALA A 36 -16.36 12.10 -12.57
C ALA A 36 -16.57 11.20 -13.81
N ALA A 37 -15.67 11.32 -14.78
CA ALA A 37 -15.58 10.50 -15.96
C ALA A 37 -14.67 9.28 -15.72
N GLY A 38 -14.93 8.21 -16.46
CA GLY A 38 -14.14 6.99 -16.43
C GLY A 38 -13.63 6.66 -17.83
N PHE A 39 -12.31 6.58 -18.00
CA PHE A 39 -11.65 6.23 -19.26
C PHE A 39 -10.98 4.87 -19.12
N THR A 40 -11.26 3.95 -20.03
CA THR A 40 -10.59 2.63 -20.06
C THR A 40 -9.63 2.59 -21.23
N VAL A 41 -8.33 2.51 -20.92
CA VAL A 41 -7.29 2.42 -21.93
C VAL A 41 -7.41 1.08 -22.66
N ASN A 42 -7.42 1.10 -23.99
CA ASN A 42 -7.55 -0.10 -24.82
C ASN A 42 -6.37 -0.30 -25.80
N SER A 43 -5.37 0.58 -25.73
CA SER A 43 -4.15 0.50 -26.52
C SER A 43 -2.92 0.86 -25.68
N THR A 44 -1.85 0.11 -25.85
CA THR A 44 -0.54 0.38 -25.24
C THR A 44 0.32 1.35 -26.06
N ALA A 45 -0.16 1.78 -27.24
CA ALA A 45 0.51 2.79 -28.03
C ALA A 45 0.57 4.13 -27.27
N ASP A 46 1.57 4.94 -27.59
CA ASP A 46 1.68 6.31 -27.09
C ASP A 46 1.30 7.29 -28.20
N ALA A 47 0.11 7.87 -28.09
CA ALA A 47 -0.45 8.82 -29.04
C ALA A 47 -1.41 9.75 -28.32
N VAL A 48 -1.44 11.01 -28.75
CA VAL A 48 -2.32 12.05 -28.20
C VAL A 48 -3.78 11.81 -28.55
N ASP A 49 -4.67 12.32 -27.70
CA ASP A 49 -6.10 12.41 -27.99
C ASP A 49 -6.34 13.31 -29.23
N ALA A 50 -7.34 12.95 -30.04
CA ALA A 50 -7.68 13.71 -31.24
C ALA A 50 -8.37 15.04 -30.92
N LEU A 51 -9.21 15.07 -29.87
CA LEU A 51 -10.06 16.19 -29.48
C LEU A 51 -10.23 16.26 -27.95
N PRO A 52 -9.19 16.66 -27.20
CA PRO A 52 -9.29 16.78 -25.74
C PRO A 52 -10.49 17.62 -25.27
N GLY A 53 -11.29 17.05 -24.37
CA GLY A 53 -12.45 17.67 -23.73
C GLY A 53 -13.80 17.37 -24.39
N ASP A 54 -13.86 16.44 -25.34
CA ASP A 54 -15.10 16.02 -26.00
C ASP A 54 -15.85 14.89 -25.26
N GLY A 55 -15.28 14.40 -24.16
CA GLY A 55 -15.75 13.31 -23.33
C GLY A 55 -15.36 11.92 -23.82
N ILE A 56 -14.56 11.81 -24.89
CA ILE A 56 -14.21 10.55 -25.55
C ILE A 56 -12.70 10.41 -25.63
N CYS A 57 -12.14 9.48 -24.84
CA CYS A 57 -10.75 9.09 -25.02
C CYS A 57 -10.55 8.39 -26.38
N ALA A 58 -10.01 9.09 -27.37
CA ALA A 58 -9.76 8.55 -28.70
C ALA A 58 -8.65 9.34 -29.43
N THR A 59 -7.58 8.63 -29.78
CA THR A 59 -6.59 9.10 -30.75
C THR A 59 -7.22 9.26 -32.15
N SER A 60 -6.48 9.86 -33.09
CA SER A 60 -6.90 9.92 -34.51
C SER A 60 -7.11 8.53 -35.15
N GLY A 61 -6.55 7.47 -34.55
CA GLY A 61 -6.77 6.08 -34.93
C GLY A 61 -7.98 5.41 -34.26
N GLY A 62 -8.73 6.12 -33.41
CA GLY A 62 -9.93 5.62 -32.73
C GLY A 62 -9.67 4.71 -31.52
N VAL A 63 -8.42 4.65 -31.05
CA VAL A 63 -8.05 3.90 -29.83
C VAL A 63 -7.79 4.84 -28.66
N CYS A 64 -8.06 4.38 -27.45
CA CYS A 64 -7.79 5.09 -26.20
C CYS A 64 -6.43 4.63 -25.66
N THR A 65 -5.43 5.51 -25.72
CA THR A 65 -4.09 5.32 -25.12
C THR A 65 -4.06 5.90 -23.71
N LEU A 66 -3.04 5.58 -22.91
CA LEU A 66 -2.85 6.23 -21.60
C LEU A 66 -2.71 7.76 -21.74
N ARG A 67 -1.92 8.22 -22.71
CA ARG A 67 -1.76 9.65 -22.98
C ARG A 67 -3.08 10.32 -23.36
N ALA A 68 -3.84 9.73 -24.28
CA ALA A 68 -5.14 10.25 -24.66
C ALA A 68 -6.12 10.29 -23.46
N ALA A 69 -6.13 9.24 -22.64
CA ALA A 69 -6.99 9.17 -21.46
C ALA A 69 -6.66 10.26 -20.43
N ILE A 70 -5.37 10.56 -20.21
CA ILE A 70 -4.95 11.66 -19.33
C ILE A 70 -5.29 13.01 -19.96
N GLN A 71 -5.07 13.21 -21.25
CA GLN A 71 -5.42 14.46 -21.92
C GLN A 71 -6.93 14.75 -21.85
N GLU A 72 -7.75 13.71 -22.03
CA GLU A 72 -9.19 13.83 -21.86
C GLU A 72 -9.55 14.14 -20.41
N ALA A 73 -9.00 13.37 -19.47
CA ALA A 73 -9.17 13.60 -18.04
C ALA A 73 -8.62 14.95 -17.56
N ASN A 74 -7.72 15.61 -18.28
CA ASN A 74 -7.21 16.97 -17.99
C ASN A 74 -8.13 18.06 -18.56
N ALA A 75 -8.99 17.73 -19.52
CA ALA A 75 -9.90 18.66 -20.19
C ALA A 75 -11.34 18.59 -19.63
N THR A 76 -11.70 17.55 -18.89
CA THR A 76 -13.03 17.33 -18.32
C THR A 76 -13.13 17.72 -16.85
N PRO A 77 -14.09 18.55 -16.40
CA PRO A 77 -14.20 18.89 -14.98
C PRO A 77 -14.59 17.68 -14.12
N GLY A 78 -13.76 17.31 -13.15
CA GLY A 78 -14.10 16.23 -12.22
C GLY A 78 -12.87 15.57 -11.62
N ALA A 79 -13.09 14.70 -10.62
CA ALA A 79 -12.04 13.77 -10.19
C ALA A 79 -12.20 12.50 -11.03
N ASP A 80 -11.50 12.45 -12.17
CA ASP A 80 -11.69 11.40 -13.17
C ASP A 80 -10.87 10.15 -12.84
N THR A 81 -11.25 9.04 -13.47
CA THR A 81 -10.56 7.74 -13.30
C THR A 81 -10.12 7.21 -14.65
N VAL A 82 -8.85 6.82 -14.76
CA VAL A 82 -8.28 6.11 -15.90
C VAL A 82 -7.94 4.69 -15.45
N SER A 83 -8.61 3.72 -16.06
CA SER A 83 -8.34 2.30 -15.86
C SER A 83 -7.30 1.81 -16.86
N LEU A 84 -6.26 1.16 -16.36
CA LEU A 84 -5.14 0.60 -17.08
C LEU A 84 -5.24 -0.93 -17.02
N PRO A 85 -5.72 -1.59 -18.08
CA PRO A 85 -5.62 -3.03 -18.20
C PRO A 85 -4.17 -3.54 -18.15
N ILE A 86 -4.01 -4.87 -18.23
CA ILE A 86 -2.69 -5.50 -18.30
C ILE A 86 -1.98 -4.99 -19.56
N GLY A 87 -0.77 -4.49 -19.40
CA GLY A 87 0.03 -3.98 -20.50
C GLY A 87 1.22 -3.14 -20.03
N THR A 88 2.15 -2.94 -20.97
CA THR A 88 3.24 -1.98 -20.82
C THR A 88 2.94 -0.79 -21.73
N TYR A 89 2.72 0.36 -21.11
CA TYR A 89 2.42 1.65 -21.73
C TYR A 89 3.72 2.43 -21.84
N THR A 90 4.45 2.20 -22.93
CA THR A 90 5.77 2.79 -23.16
C THR A 90 5.64 4.19 -23.76
N LEU A 91 6.15 5.21 -23.07
CA LEU A 91 6.21 6.58 -23.59
C LEU A 91 7.24 6.66 -24.72
N SER A 92 6.85 7.29 -25.83
CA SER A 92 7.67 7.37 -27.06
C SER A 92 7.67 8.75 -27.72
N ILE A 93 6.78 9.65 -27.32
CA ILE A 93 6.72 11.01 -27.85
C ILE A 93 7.68 11.89 -27.04
N ALA A 94 8.82 12.26 -27.60
CA ALA A 94 9.77 13.19 -26.97
C ALA A 94 9.30 14.64 -27.08
N GLY A 95 9.58 15.43 -26.05
CA GLY A 95 9.28 16.85 -25.98
C GLY A 95 9.14 17.29 -24.52
N ASN A 96 8.94 18.60 -24.32
CA ASN A 96 8.61 19.16 -23.02
C ASN A 96 7.35 20.01 -23.22
N ASP A 97 6.29 19.72 -22.47
CA ASP A 97 5.10 20.56 -22.36
C ASP A 97 4.48 20.40 -20.98
N ASP A 98 3.39 21.12 -20.72
CA ASP A 98 2.60 21.02 -19.49
C ASP A 98 1.14 20.58 -19.81
N SER A 99 0.97 19.78 -20.88
CA SER A 99 -0.33 19.37 -21.44
C SER A 99 -0.42 17.87 -21.74
N ALA A 100 0.55 17.09 -21.28
CA ALA A 100 0.72 15.67 -21.57
C ALA A 100 0.77 15.35 -23.08
N ALA A 101 1.19 16.28 -23.95
CA ALA A 101 1.21 16.07 -25.40
C ALA A 101 2.49 15.39 -25.91
N ALA A 102 3.58 15.55 -25.15
CA ALA A 102 4.91 15.01 -25.38
C ALA A 102 5.66 14.93 -24.04
N GLY A 103 6.74 14.16 -24.00
CA GLY A 103 7.52 13.92 -22.79
C GLY A 103 6.73 13.10 -21.78
N ASP A 104 6.73 13.60 -20.54
CA ASP A 104 5.95 13.05 -19.44
C ASP A 104 4.44 13.21 -19.63
N LEU A 105 3.71 12.64 -18.68
CA LEU A 105 2.27 12.72 -18.60
C LEU A 105 1.91 13.73 -17.50
N ASP A 106 1.64 14.97 -17.91
CA ASP A 106 1.15 16.01 -17.01
C ASP A 106 -0.25 15.70 -16.49
N VAL A 107 -0.44 15.84 -15.18
CA VAL A 107 -1.72 15.71 -14.51
C VAL A 107 -2.12 17.09 -14.01
N THR A 108 -3.10 17.70 -14.66
CA THR A 108 -3.50 19.10 -14.43
C THR A 108 -4.77 19.23 -13.60
N GLN A 109 -5.45 18.11 -13.31
CA GLN A 109 -6.56 18.04 -12.36
C GLN A 109 -6.61 16.72 -11.62
N ASN A 110 -7.48 16.64 -10.61
CA ASN A 110 -7.55 15.46 -9.74
C ASN A 110 -7.84 14.20 -10.57
N LEU A 111 -6.97 13.20 -10.42
CA LEU A 111 -6.99 12.02 -11.27
C LEU A 111 -6.74 10.77 -10.44
N THR A 112 -7.44 9.70 -10.78
CA THR A 112 -7.14 8.34 -10.31
C THR A 112 -6.62 7.51 -11.47
N LEU A 113 -5.42 6.93 -11.32
CA LEU A 113 -4.90 5.90 -12.22
C LEU A 113 -4.99 4.54 -11.52
N GLU A 114 -5.72 3.60 -12.12
CA GLU A 114 -5.93 2.26 -11.57
C GLU A 114 -5.42 1.19 -12.52
N GLY A 115 -4.36 0.50 -12.14
CA GLY A 115 -3.85 -0.66 -12.84
C GLY A 115 -4.50 -1.98 -12.42
N ALA A 116 -4.21 -3.03 -13.19
CA ALA A 116 -4.59 -4.42 -12.90
C ALA A 116 -3.67 -5.08 -11.85
N GLY A 117 -2.54 -4.45 -11.50
CA GLY A 117 -1.51 -4.97 -10.61
C GLY A 117 -0.15 -4.35 -10.94
N ALA A 118 0.70 -4.10 -9.93
CA ALA A 118 2.02 -3.46 -10.16
C ALA A 118 2.95 -4.29 -11.08
N ALA A 119 2.75 -5.60 -11.18
CA ALA A 119 3.47 -6.45 -12.13
C ALA A 119 2.80 -6.54 -13.52
N LEU A 120 1.59 -5.99 -13.67
CA LEU A 120 0.72 -6.22 -14.82
C LEU A 120 0.45 -4.96 -15.63
N SER A 121 0.31 -3.81 -14.98
CA SER A 121 0.09 -2.50 -15.61
C SER A 121 1.31 -1.62 -15.37
N ILE A 122 2.09 -1.41 -16.42
CA ILE A 122 3.41 -0.78 -16.34
C ILE A 122 3.41 0.48 -17.20
N ILE A 123 3.62 1.64 -16.58
CA ILE A 123 3.97 2.89 -17.24
C ILE A 123 5.49 2.90 -17.38
N ASP A 124 5.99 2.80 -18.61
CA ASP A 124 7.42 2.74 -18.90
C ASP A 124 7.85 4.02 -19.60
N ALA A 125 8.61 4.87 -18.91
CA ALA A 125 9.11 6.12 -19.47
C ALA A 125 10.30 5.92 -20.44
N ALA A 126 10.80 4.69 -20.59
CA ALA A 126 11.80 4.29 -21.60
C ALA A 126 13.11 5.11 -21.61
N GLY A 127 13.44 5.78 -20.50
CA GLY A 127 14.57 6.71 -20.41
C GLY A 127 14.41 7.97 -21.26
N LEU A 128 13.18 8.27 -21.71
CA LEU A 128 12.87 9.39 -22.59
C LEU A 128 12.69 10.70 -21.81
N ASP A 129 11.95 10.65 -20.71
CA ASP A 129 11.73 11.72 -19.73
C ASP A 129 11.33 11.07 -18.39
N ARG A 130 10.76 11.82 -17.46
CA ARG A 130 9.96 11.26 -16.37
C ARG A 130 8.66 10.65 -16.88
N ALA A 131 7.99 9.88 -16.05
CA ALA A 131 6.71 9.30 -16.43
C ALA A 131 5.54 10.26 -16.19
N LEU A 132 5.55 10.97 -15.06
CA LEU A 132 4.42 11.79 -14.59
C LEU A 132 4.90 13.12 -14.02
N HIS A 133 4.12 14.18 -14.25
CA HIS A 133 4.24 15.45 -13.54
C HIS A 133 2.88 15.84 -12.97
N VAL A 134 2.78 15.91 -11.65
CA VAL A 134 1.55 16.33 -10.96
C VAL A 134 1.65 17.81 -10.62
N LEU A 135 0.83 18.63 -11.28
CA LEU A 135 0.88 20.09 -11.17
C LEU A 135 0.36 20.62 -9.82
N PRO A 136 0.66 21.89 -9.48
CA PRO A 136 0.21 22.50 -8.23
C PRO A 136 -1.31 22.45 -8.02
N GLY A 137 -1.74 22.11 -6.80
CA GLY A 137 -3.16 22.06 -6.43
C GLY A 137 -3.91 20.81 -6.90
N VAL A 138 -3.23 19.89 -7.58
CA VAL A 138 -3.78 18.63 -8.07
C VAL A 138 -3.51 17.49 -7.10
N THR A 139 -4.45 16.54 -6.98
CA THR A 139 -4.25 15.26 -6.29
C THR A 139 -4.28 14.11 -7.27
N LEU A 140 -3.20 13.34 -7.33
CA LEU A 140 -3.09 12.10 -8.09
C LEU A 140 -3.24 10.90 -7.15
N ASN A 141 -4.21 10.02 -7.42
CA ASN A 141 -4.34 8.74 -6.74
C ASN A 141 -3.82 7.61 -7.64
N LEU A 142 -2.85 6.84 -7.15
CA LEU A 142 -2.28 5.71 -7.89
C LEU A 142 -2.61 4.39 -7.21
N TYR A 143 -3.13 3.44 -7.98
CA TYR A 143 -3.45 2.10 -7.50
C TYR A 143 -2.87 1.04 -8.42
N ARG A 144 -2.17 0.06 -7.85
CA ARG A 144 -1.87 -1.23 -8.51
C ARG A 144 -1.19 -1.10 -9.89
N LEU A 145 -0.19 -0.25 -10.00
CA LEU A 145 0.58 -0.07 -11.23
C LEU A 145 2.06 0.15 -10.94
N LYS A 146 2.88 0.01 -11.97
CA LYS A 146 4.31 0.29 -11.90
C LYS A 146 4.69 1.48 -12.76
N ILE A 147 5.61 2.29 -12.26
CA ILE A 147 6.29 3.36 -13.00
C ILE A 147 7.77 3.02 -13.07
N GLN A 148 8.31 2.93 -14.28
CA GLN A 148 9.71 2.52 -14.47
C GLN A 148 10.46 3.30 -15.54
N ASN A 149 11.79 3.19 -15.44
CA ASN A 149 12.77 3.71 -16.39
C ASN A 149 12.60 5.20 -16.70
N GLY A 150 12.06 5.98 -15.75
CA GLY A 150 12.04 7.42 -15.87
C GLY A 150 13.44 8.01 -15.73
N LEU A 151 13.79 8.97 -16.58
CA LEU A 151 15.11 9.60 -16.63
C LEU A 151 14.94 11.12 -16.76
N ALA A 152 14.86 11.80 -15.62
CA ALA A 152 14.67 13.24 -15.57
C ALA A 152 15.24 13.84 -14.29
N ASN A 153 15.40 15.16 -14.29
CA ASN A 153 15.94 15.89 -13.17
C ASN A 153 15.08 17.13 -12.88
N PRO A 154 14.47 17.23 -11.69
CA PRO A 154 14.32 16.20 -10.65
C PRO A 154 13.17 15.21 -10.95
N GLY A 155 12.98 14.20 -10.09
CA GLY A 155 11.80 13.34 -10.13
C GLY A 155 11.82 12.37 -11.30
N GLY A 156 12.82 11.48 -11.35
CA GLY A 156 13.05 10.61 -12.49
C GLY A 156 11.81 9.82 -12.90
N GLY A 157 11.03 9.27 -11.95
CA GLY A 157 9.73 8.65 -12.23
C GLY A 157 8.58 9.64 -12.22
N MET A 158 8.51 10.48 -11.18
CA MET A 158 7.43 11.44 -10.97
C MET A 158 7.92 12.75 -10.35
N LEU A 159 7.54 13.88 -10.94
CA LEU A 159 7.63 15.19 -10.33
C LEU A 159 6.29 15.54 -9.65
N LEU A 160 6.33 15.93 -8.38
CA LEU A 160 5.15 16.17 -7.56
C LEU A 160 5.11 17.60 -6.99
N ASP A 161 4.49 18.52 -7.72
CA ASP A 161 4.16 19.87 -7.23
C ASP A 161 2.78 19.92 -6.52
N GLY A 162 1.90 18.99 -6.87
CA GLY A 162 0.64 18.72 -6.19
C GLY A 162 0.75 17.71 -5.05
N SER A 163 -0.29 16.91 -4.85
CA SER A 163 -0.36 15.83 -3.86
C SER A 163 -0.55 14.48 -4.53
N ALA A 164 -0.05 13.42 -3.88
CA ALA A 164 -0.22 12.06 -4.33
C ALA A 164 -0.58 11.14 -3.16
N TRP A 165 -1.55 10.27 -3.39
CA TRP A 165 -1.87 9.13 -2.55
C TRP A 165 -1.66 7.87 -3.37
N MET A 166 -0.92 6.90 -2.86
CA MET A 166 -0.63 5.68 -3.62
C MET A 166 -0.72 4.42 -2.76
N ARG A 167 -1.27 3.37 -3.36
CA ARG A 167 -1.40 2.05 -2.74
C ARG A 167 -1.10 0.94 -3.74
N GLU A 168 -0.31 -0.04 -3.32
CA GLU A 168 0.08 -1.18 -4.17
C GLU A 168 0.78 -0.74 -5.47
N VAL A 169 1.61 0.31 -5.40
CA VAL A 169 2.38 0.78 -6.55
C VAL A 169 3.84 0.34 -6.47
N SER A 170 4.50 0.29 -7.62
CA SER A 170 5.94 0.05 -7.70
C SER A 170 6.63 1.16 -8.50
N PHE A 171 7.73 1.70 -7.99
CA PHE A 171 8.64 2.55 -8.73
C PHE A 171 9.97 1.81 -8.90
N SER A 172 10.37 1.53 -10.14
CA SER A 172 11.60 0.78 -10.38
C SER A 172 12.51 1.37 -11.45
N ASN A 173 13.82 1.39 -11.19
CA ASN A 173 14.85 1.83 -12.14
C ASN A 173 14.67 3.28 -12.63
N ASN A 174 14.05 4.15 -11.83
CA ASN A 174 13.91 5.56 -12.16
C ASN A 174 15.13 6.35 -11.67
N GLN A 175 15.55 7.36 -12.44
CA GLN A 175 16.87 7.97 -12.30
C GLN A 175 16.82 9.51 -12.40
N ALA A 176 17.50 10.17 -11.47
CA ALA A 176 17.81 11.60 -11.49
C ALA A 176 19.35 11.82 -11.45
N PRO A 177 20.04 11.66 -12.58
CA PRO A 177 21.51 11.55 -12.62
C PRO A 177 22.27 12.89 -12.61
N GLU A 178 21.58 14.04 -12.68
CA GLU A 178 22.24 15.35 -12.72
C GLU A 178 23.15 15.56 -11.51
N THR A 179 24.41 15.91 -11.74
CA THR A 179 25.38 16.11 -10.65
C THR A 179 25.20 17.41 -9.87
N SER A 180 24.08 18.09 -10.10
CA SER A 180 23.69 19.36 -9.51
C SER A 180 22.63 19.14 -8.41
N THR A 181 22.15 20.22 -7.79
CA THR A 181 21.00 20.15 -6.87
C THR A 181 19.68 19.82 -7.59
N ALA A 182 19.67 19.63 -8.91
CA ALA A 182 18.52 19.13 -9.64
C ALA A 182 18.41 17.59 -9.62
N GLY A 183 19.48 16.86 -9.25
CA GLY A 183 19.49 15.39 -9.16
C GLY A 183 18.79 14.86 -7.90
N ASN A 184 17.52 15.20 -7.71
CA ASN A 184 16.72 14.82 -6.55
C ASN A 184 15.61 13.82 -6.92
N GLY A 185 15.43 12.79 -6.10
CA GLY A 185 14.31 11.86 -6.20
C GLY A 185 14.36 11.04 -7.48
N GLY A 186 15.09 9.93 -7.48
CA GLY A 186 15.15 9.05 -8.64
C GLY A 186 13.78 8.51 -9.01
N ALA A 187 12.98 8.09 -8.03
CA ALA A 187 11.57 7.76 -8.23
C ALA A 187 10.69 9.01 -8.18
N ILE A 188 10.69 9.73 -7.06
CA ILE A 188 9.74 10.81 -6.79
C ILE A 188 10.46 12.02 -6.20
N PHE A 189 10.17 13.21 -6.73
CA PHE A 189 10.52 14.46 -6.08
C PHE A 189 9.28 15.28 -5.71
N ALA A 190 9.06 15.47 -4.40
CA ALA A 190 8.03 16.37 -3.87
C ALA A 190 8.55 17.82 -3.86
N ALA A 191 8.25 18.56 -4.91
CA ALA A 191 8.93 19.78 -5.30
C ALA A 191 8.38 21.07 -4.67
N SER A 192 7.17 21.04 -4.12
CA SER A 192 6.52 22.20 -3.52
C SER A 192 6.36 22.06 -2.00
N ALA A 193 6.35 23.20 -1.31
CA ALA A 193 6.02 23.30 0.11
C ALA A 193 4.59 22.85 0.42
N SER A 194 3.70 22.78 -0.57
CA SER A 194 2.34 22.25 -0.43
C SER A 194 2.22 20.78 -0.83
N SER A 195 3.30 20.15 -1.30
CA SER A 195 3.23 18.76 -1.76
C SER A 195 2.99 17.82 -0.59
N SER A 196 2.02 16.92 -0.76
CA SER A 196 1.74 15.85 0.20
C SER A 196 1.86 14.50 -0.50
N LEU A 197 2.73 13.64 0.03
CA LEU A 197 2.97 12.30 -0.51
C LEU A 197 2.61 11.25 0.55
N THR A 198 1.58 10.46 0.27
CA THR A 198 1.17 9.33 1.10
C THR A 198 1.35 8.02 0.34
N ILE A 199 2.13 7.11 0.92
CA ILE A 199 2.55 5.85 0.31
C ILE A 199 2.14 4.71 1.24
N LEU A 200 1.38 3.76 0.70
CA LEU A 200 0.89 2.60 1.43
C LEU A 200 1.17 1.32 0.64
N ILE A 201 1.68 0.27 1.27
CA ILE A 201 1.80 -1.07 0.65
C ILE A 201 2.48 -0.97 -0.73
N SER A 202 3.63 -0.31 -0.82
CA SER A 202 4.26 0.02 -2.11
C SER A 202 5.73 -0.37 -2.13
N GLN A 203 6.30 -0.45 -3.33
CA GLN A 203 7.68 -0.90 -3.56
C GLN A 203 8.49 0.14 -4.32
N PHE A 204 9.73 0.38 -3.87
CA PHE A 204 10.68 1.27 -4.50
C PHE A 204 11.99 0.52 -4.71
N ASP A 205 12.26 0.14 -5.96
CA ASP A 205 13.33 -0.81 -6.30
C ASP A 205 14.35 -0.20 -7.26
N ASN A 206 15.62 -0.18 -6.86
CA ASN A 206 16.74 0.24 -7.72
C ASN A 206 16.55 1.62 -8.35
N ASN A 207 15.93 2.56 -7.63
CA ASN A 207 15.87 3.96 -8.06
C ASN A 207 17.16 4.67 -7.65
N SER A 208 17.64 5.60 -8.47
CA SER A 208 18.87 6.32 -8.19
C SER A 208 18.80 7.82 -8.40
N ALA A 209 19.52 8.56 -7.58
CA ALA A 209 19.67 10.00 -7.70
C ALA A 209 21.10 10.41 -7.40
N TYR A 210 21.56 11.54 -7.92
CA TYR A 210 22.90 12.00 -7.57
C TYR A 210 22.94 12.74 -6.22
N PHE A 211 21.99 13.64 -5.97
CA PHE A 211 22.03 14.54 -4.81
C PHE A 211 21.01 14.19 -3.72
N GLY A 212 19.78 13.89 -4.12
CA GLY A 212 18.66 13.67 -3.20
C GLY A 212 18.52 12.23 -2.70
N GLY A 213 17.30 11.85 -2.32
CA GLY A 213 16.95 10.47 -2.05
C GLY A 213 17.00 9.66 -3.33
N GLY A 214 17.64 8.49 -3.31
CA GLY A 214 17.70 7.62 -4.49
C GLY A 214 16.31 7.24 -4.99
N ALA A 215 15.38 6.98 -4.07
CA ALA A 215 13.95 6.87 -4.38
C ALA A 215 13.24 8.23 -4.24
N ILE A 216 13.18 8.77 -3.02
CA ILE A 216 12.28 9.89 -2.70
C ILE A 216 13.06 11.07 -2.12
N SER A 217 12.91 12.23 -2.74
CA SER A 217 13.31 13.52 -2.14
C SER A 217 12.10 14.38 -1.86
N THR A 218 12.18 15.17 -0.80
CA THR A 218 11.17 16.18 -0.46
C THR A 218 11.79 17.58 -0.36
N THR A 219 10.93 18.59 -0.22
CA THR A 219 11.32 20.00 -0.05
C THR A 219 10.71 20.58 1.22
N THR A 220 11.19 21.76 1.61
CA THR A 220 10.78 22.39 2.85
C THR A 220 9.30 22.75 2.83
N GLY A 221 8.59 22.32 3.87
CA GLY A 221 7.14 22.52 4.03
C GLY A 221 6.28 21.36 3.55
N SER A 222 6.81 20.46 2.72
CA SER A 222 6.07 19.31 2.19
C SER A 222 5.86 18.23 3.28
N THR A 223 5.00 17.24 2.99
CA THR A 223 4.75 16.10 3.88
C THR A 223 4.99 14.76 3.20
N LEU A 224 5.58 13.81 3.93
CA LEU A 224 5.81 12.43 3.48
C LEU A 224 5.32 11.44 4.54
N SER A 225 4.40 10.56 4.16
CA SER A 225 3.98 9.41 4.97
C SER A 225 4.23 8.12 4.20
N VAL A 226 5.02 7.23 4.79
CA VAL A 226 5.35 5.92 4.23
C VAL A 226 4.89 4.86 5.21
N THR A 227 4.04 3.94 4.74
CA THR A 227 3.48 2.88 5.59
C THR A 227 3.47 1.56 4.83
N ASP A 228 3.81 0.47 5.52
CA ASP A 228 3.72 -0.89 4.98
C ASP A 228 4.49 -1.08 3.65
N SER A 229 5.59 -0.35 3.44
CA SER A 229 6.26 -0.26 2.13
C SER A 229 7.69 -0.79 2.17
N THR A 230 8.20 -1.19 1.00
CA THR A 230 9.55 -1.75 0.85
C THR A 230 10.41 -0.87 -0.06
N PHE A 231 11.63 -0.58 0.39
CA PHE A 231 12.65 0.15 -0.36
C PHE A 231 13.89 -0.74 -0.49
N THR A 232 14.17 -1.19 -1.71
CA THR A 232 15.26 -2.14 -1.97
C THR A 232 16.23 -1.61 -3.01
N GLY A 233 17.53 -1.66 -2.68
CA GLY A 233 18.59 -1.36 -3.65
C GLY A 233 18.57 0.06 -4.21
N ASN A 234 17.95 1.03 -3.51
CA ASN A 234 17.96 2.41 -3.96
C ASN A 234 19.30 3.06 -3.61
N ASP A 235 19.79 3.92 -4.51
CA ASP A 235 21.14 4.48 -4.42
C ASP A 235 21.15 6.00 -4.55
N SER A 236 22.00 6.66 -3.76
CA SER A 236 22.27 8.08 -3.94
C SER A 236 23.74 8.43 -3.73
N ALA A 237 24.32 9.29 -4.56
CA ALA A 237 25.72 9.66 -4.37
C ALA A 237 25.94 10.58 -3.15
N LEU A 238 25.03 11.50 -2.84
CA LEU A 238 25.22 12.54 -1.81
C LEU A 238 24.05 12.71 -0.81
N GLY A 239 22.89 12.11 -1.09
CA GLY A 239 21.68 12.23 -0.27
C GLY A 239 21.46 11.01 0.62
N GLY A 240 20.22 10.57 0.81
CA GLY A 240 19.91 9.28 1.43
C GLY A 240 19.71 8.22 0.37
N GLY A 241 20.12 6.96 0.60
CA GLY A 241 20.04 5.96 -0.47
C GLY A 241 18.62 5.67 -0.93
N ALA A 242 17.66 5.64 0.01
CA ALA A 242 16.23 5.58 -0.31
C ALA A 242 15.56 6.95 -0.21
N ILE A 243 15.56 7.57 0.98
CA ILE A 243 14.74 8.75 1.27
C ILE A 243 15.61 9.90 1.81
N TYR A 244 15.42 11.08 1.24
CA TYR A 244 16.01 12.33 1.71
C TYR A 244 14.92 13.35 2.04
N PRO A 245 14.43 13.37 3.30
CA PRO A 245 13.53 14.42 3.74
C PRO A 245 14.29 15.73 4.02
N ASN A 246 13.91 16.83 3.35
CA ASN A 246 14.58 18.13 3.46
C ASN A 246 13.64 19.25 3.90
N GLY A 247 13.52 19.45 5.21
CA GLY A 247 12.59 20.42 5.80
C GLY A 247 11.11 20.00 5.71
N SER A 248 10.84 18.71 5.47
CA SER A 248 9.50 18.11 5.42
C SER A 248 9.11 17.44 6.73
N ALA A 249 7.81 17.37 7.04
CA ALA A 249 7.32 16.48 8.08
C ALA A 249 7.25 15.05 7.52
N THR A 250 7.98 14.12 8.13
CA THR A 250 8.13 12.75 7.60
C THR A 250 7.81 11.68 8.63
N THR A 251 6.96 10.73 8.24
CA THR A 251 6.62 9.53 9.01
C THR A 251 6.92 8.29 8.18
N ILE A 252 7.60 7.33 8.78
CA ILE A 252 7.89 6.01 8.22
C ILE A 252 7.40 4.98 9.24
N SER A 253 6.49 4.11 8.84
CA SER A 253 5.95 3.07 9.71
C SER A 253 5.85 1.72 9.02
N SER A 254 6.05 0.64 9.77
CA SER A 254 5.82 -0.73 9.29
C SER A 254 6.51 -1.08 7.96
N SER A 255 7.66 -0.46 7.70
CA SER A 255 8.31 -0.50 6.39
C SER A 255 9.67 -1.18 6.45
N THR A 256 10.13 -1.69 5.30
CA THR A 256 11.42 -2.36 5.15
C THR A 256 12.34 -1.59 4.23
N PHE A 257 13.59 -1.39 4.66
CA PHE A 257 14.67 -0.80 3.89
C PHE A 257 15.81 -1.81 3.80
N ASP A 258 16.00 -2.40 2.62
CA ASP A 258 16.98 -3.47 2.39
C ASP A 258 18.00 -3.08 1.31
N GLY A 259 19.28 -3.11 1.64
CA GLY A 259 20.33 -2.97 0.65
C GLY A 259 20.40 -1.60 -0.03
N ASN A 260 19.89 -0.53 0.59
CA ASN A 260 20.00 0.82 0.05
C ASN A 260 21.40 1.39 0.33
N SER A 261 21.93 2.20 -0.57
CA SER A 261 23.30 2.70 -0.49
C SER A 261 23.41 4.20 -0.70
N SER A 262 24.34 4.84 0.03
CA SER A 262 24.63 6.25 -0.23
C SER A 262 26.00 6.77 0.25
N GLY A 263 26.34 8.01 -0.07
CA GLY A 263 27.38 8.75 0.62
C GLY A 263 27.05 8.97 2.11
N VAL A 264 25.80 9.26 2.48
CA VAL A 264 25.37 9.47 3.87
C VAL A 264 23.98 8.89 4.09
N GLY A 265 23.70 8.20 5.19
CA GLY A 265 22.36 7.62 5.41
C GLY A 265 21.98 6.62 4.33
N GLY A 266 22.49 5.39 4.42
CA GLY A 266 22.31 4.41 3.33
C GLY A 266 20.85 4.13 2.99
N ALA A 267 19.93 4.26 3.95
CA ALA A 267 18.50 4.32 3.68
C ALA A 267 17.95 5.76 3.78
N VAL A 268 18.17 6.43 4.91
CA VAL A 268 17.56 7.74 5.20
C VAL A 268 18.63 8.75 5.61
N HIS A 269 18.70 9.88 4.91
CA HIS A 269 19.47 11.05 5.31
C HIS A 269 18.52 12.22 5.53
N SER A 270 18.47 12.82 6.73
CA SER A 270 17.48 13.86 7.03
C SER A 270 18.09 15.23 7.29
N ASN A 271 17.54 16.23 6.59
CA ASN A 271 17.64 17.66 6.89
C ASN A 271 16.29 18.25 7.35
N SER A 272 15.38 17.41 7.84
CA SER A 272 14.07 17.82 8.32
C SER A 272 14.06 18.22 9.79
N THR A 273 13.05 18.98 10.19
CA THR A 273 12.84 19.37 11.60
C THR A 273 12.47 18.18 12.48
N ALA A 274 11.66 17.26 11.95
CA ALA A 274 11.24 16.05 12.63
C ALA A 274 11.01 14.89 11.64
N VAL A 275 11.53 13.71 11.98
CA VAL A 275 11.24 12.44 11.31
C VAL A 275 10.86 11.41 12.36
N SER A 276 9.76 10.68 12.13
CA SER A 276 9.33 9.56 12.98
C SER A 276 9.49 8.25 12.23
N ILE A 277 10.20 7.30 12.82
CA ILE A 277 10.38 5.94 12.29
C ILE A 277 9.84 4.96 13.33
N THR A 278 8.82 4.19 12.99
CA THR A 278 8.21 3.22 13.91
C THR A 278 8.04 1.85 13.26
N ASN A 279 8.14 0.78 14.06
CA ASN A 279 7.86 -0.58 13.60
C ASN A 279 8.55 -0.95 12.29
N SER A 280 9.77 -0.47 12.03
CA SER A 280 10.41 -0.59 10.71
C SER A 280 11.69 -1.42 10.78
N THR A 281 12.03 -2.06 9.66
CA THR A 281 13.17 -2.98 9.53
C THR A 281 14.20 -2.36 8.56
N PHE A 282 15.44 -2.16 9.01
CA PHE A 282 16.54 -1.64 8.20
C PHE A 282 17.67 -2.65 8.15
N VAL A 283 17.92 -3.23 6.97
CA VAL A 283 18.88 -4.32 6.79
C VAL A 283 19.81 -4.06 5.61
N ASN A 284 21.08 -4.45 5.74
CA ASN A 284 22.07 -4.40 4.66
C ASN A 284 22.28 -3.01 4.03
N ASN A 285 21.86 -1.93 4.67
CA ASN A 285 22.04 -0.59 4.12
C ASN A 285 23.50 -0.15 4.32
N THR A 286 24.05 0.57 3.34
CA THR A 286 25.47 0.93 3.33
C THR A 286 25.69 2.42 3.10
N ALA A 287 26.64 3.03 3.81
CA ALA A 287 27.02 4.41 3.55
C ALA A 287 28.47 4.76 3.89
N VAL A 288 28.88 6.02 3.66
CA VAL A 288 30.09 6.53 4.33
C VAL A 288 29.78 6.84 5.79
N ASN A 289 28.67 7.50 6.10
CA ASN A 289 28.23 7.75 7.48
C ASN A 289 26.77 7.34 7.65
N GLY A 290 26.44 6.64 8.73
CA GLY A 290 25.09 6.17 9.02
C GLY A 290 24.64 5.15 7.98
N GLY A 291 25.09 3.90 8.10
CA GLY A 291 24.80 2.89 7.07
C GLY A 291 23.30 2.71 6.82
N ALA A 292 22.44 2.93 7.82
CA ALA A 292 20.99 3.06 7.61
C ALA A 292 20.52 4.51 7.68
N VAL A 293 20.76 5.21 8.78
CA VAL A 293 20.17 6.53 9.06
C VAL A 293 21.23 7.54 9.45
N ASP A 294 21.22 8.69 8.76
CA ASP A 294 22.01 9.88 9.10
C ASP A 294 21.07 11.06 9.41
N ALA A 295 21.22 11.63 10.60
CA ALA A 295 20.54 12.85 11.02
C ALA A 295 21.50 14.04 10.96
N ARG A 296 21.23 14.99 10.05
CA ARG A 296 22.04 16.20 9.94
C ARG A 296 21.42 17.39 10.66
N SER A 297 20.09 17.55 10.60
CA SER A 297 19.38 18.57 11.39
C SER A 297 18.09 18.02 12.00
N GLY A 298 17.54 18.73 12.98
CA GLY A 298 16.27 18.36 13.62
C GLY A 298 16.34 17.04 14.38
N THR A 299 15.19 16.45 14.68
CA THR A 299 15.10 15.22 15.47
C THR A 299 14.59 14.05 14.63
N ILE A 300 15.32 12.93 14.64
CA ILE A 300 14.79 11.64 14.20
C ILE A 300 14.48 10.81 15.45
N THR A 301 13.22 10.42 15.59
CA THR A 301 12.76 9.54 16.67
C THR A 301 12.47 8.15 16.10
N ILE A 302 13.10 7.14 16.70
CA ILE A 302 12.98 5.74 16.31
C ILE A 302 12.32 4.96 17.45
N ASN A 303 11.22 4.28 17.15
CA ASN A 303 10.49 3.43 18.10
C ASN A 303 10.27 2.03 17.53
N ASN A 304 10.33 1.00 18.38
CA ASN A 304 9.96 -0.37 18.02
C ASN A 304 10.55 -0.83 16.68
N SER A 305 11.81 -0.51 16.37
CA SER A 305 12.39 -0.78 15.05
C SER A 305 13.61 -1.68 15.14
N THR A 306 13.96 -2.35 14.05
CA THR A 306 15.09 -3.29 14.00
C THR A 306 16.10 -2.85 12.96
N PHE A 307 17.35 -2.65 13.37
CA PHE A 307 18.50 -2.39 12.52
C PHE A 307 19.42 -3.60 12.58
N SER A 308 19.75 -4.17 11.42
CA SER A 308 20.61 -5.37 11.33
C SER A 308 21.54 -5.29 10.14
N ALA A 309 22.81 -5.67 10.29
CA ALA A 309 23.76 -5.81 9.18
C ALA A 309 23.92 -4.57 8.27
N ASN A 310 23.61 -3.37 8.79
CA ASN A 310 23.96 -2.12 8.13
C ASN A 310 25.46 -1.86 8.33
N SER A 311 26.09 -1.10 7.43
CA SER A 311 27.52 -0.81 7.53
C SER A 311 27.87 0.60 7.04
N ALA A 312 28.86 1.21 7.69
CA ALA A 312 29.40 2.49 7.27
C ALA A 312 30.94 2.46 7.23
N SER A 313 31.56 3.10 6.24
CA SER A 313 33.03 3.20 6.21
C SER A 313 33.59 4.28 7.15
N GLY A 314 32.73 5.17 7.65
CA GLY A 314 33.02 6.31 8.53
C GLY A 314 32.38 6.13 9.91
N THR A 315 31.35 6.92 10.24
CA THR A 315 30.69 6.89 11.55
C THR A 315 29.35 6.15 11.52
N GLY A 316 29.08 5.35 12.57
CA GLY A 316 27.80 4.69 12.81
C GLY A 316 27.39 3.71 11.71
N ASP A 317 27.65 2.42 11.89
CA ASP A 317 27.26 1.38 10.92
C ASP A 317 25.76 1.38 10.66
N SER A 318 24.94 1.63 11.66
CA SER A 318 23.48 1.79 11.49
C SER A 318 23.06 3.25 11.59
N LEU A 319 23.42 3.93 12.69
CA LEU A 319 22.85 5.22 13.05
C LEU A 319 23.93 6.25 13.32
N THR A 320 23.82 7.45 12.76
CA THR A 320 24.73 8.56 13.08
C THR A 320 23.99 9.89 13.10
N SER A 321 24.36 10.78 14.02
CA SER A 321 24.01 12.20 13.90
C SER A 321 25.27 13.03 13.69
N GLN A 322 25.26 13.94 12.72
CA GLN A 322 26.47 14.64 12.31
C GLN A 322 26.89 15.70 13.35
N PRO A 323 28.11 15.62 13.91
CA PRO A 323 28.58 16.58 14.89
C PRO A 323 28.53 18.02 14.38
N GLY A 324 27.94 18.92 15.18
CA GLY A 324 27.90 20.36 14.89
C GLY A 324 26.86 20.82 13.86
N GLN A 325 26.04 19.90 13.31
CA GLN A 325 24.96 20.24 12.38
C GLN A 325 23.59 20.38 13.06
N GLY A 326 23.47 19.95 14.33
CA GLY A 326 22.27 20.11 15.15
C GLY A 326 21.25 18.99 15.03
N GLY A 327 21.58 17.91 14.31
CA GLY A 327 20.78 16.68 14.29
C GLY A 327 20.77 15.95 15.63
N VAL A 328 19.63 15.37 15.98
CA VAL A 328 19.42 14.56 17.18
C VAL A 328 18.78 13.24 16.78
N LEU A 329 19.42 12.12 17.12
CA LEU A 329 18.84 10.78 17.02
C LEU A 329 18.38 10.32 18.39
N GLN A 330 17.14 9.83 18.48
CA GLN A 330 16.60 9.28 19.71
C GLN A 330 15.96 7.93 19.44
N VAL A 331 16.26 6.93 20.28
CA VAL A 331 15.85 5.54 20.04
C VAL A 331 15.26 4.95 21.31
N ARG A 332 14.15 4.22 21.20
CA ARG A 332 13.57 3.37 22.27
C ARG A 332 12.99 2.08 21.71
N ASN A 333 12.81 1.09 22.58
CA ASN A 333 12.17 -0.20 22.25
C ASN A 333 12.71 -0.85 20.98
N SER A 334 13.96 -0.58 20.59
CA SER A 334 14.49 -0.96 19.27
C SER A 334 15.70 -1.87 19.38
N ILE A 335 15.91 -2.69 18.35
CA ILE A 335 17.06 -3.57 18.21
C ILE A 335 18.10 -2.89 17.31
N LEU A 336 19.32 -2.78 17.80
CA LEU A 336 20.48 -2.19 17.13
C LEU A 336 21.57 -3.26 17.00
N ALA A 337 21.44 -4.13 16.00
CA ALA A 337 22.36 -5.22 15.71
C ALA A 337 23.31 -4.85 14.56
N GLY A 338 24.60 -4.74 14.84
CA GLY A 338 25.64 -4.43 13.86
C GLY A 338 26.58 -5.60 13.60
N ALA A 339 27.46 -5.44 12.61
CA ALA A 339 28.58 -6.34 12.39
C ALA A 339 29.84 -5.91 13.18
N SER A 340 29.87 -4.68 13.69
CA SER A 340 31.00 -4.12 14.42
C SER A 340 30.57 -3.38 15.69
N ALA A 341 31.54 -3.01 16.53
CA ALA A 341 31.29 -2.21 17.73
C ALA A 341 30.94 -0.73 17.42
N ASN A 342 31.11 -0.27 16.16
CA ASN A 342 30.85 1.12 15.75
C ASN A 342 29.44 1.31 15.17
N ASN A 343 28.42 0.69 15.78
CA ASN A 343 27.08 0.63 15.20
C ASN A 343 26.27 1.94 15.29
N CYS A 344 26.56 2.78 16.29
CA CYS A 344 25.87 4.06 16.52
C CYS A 344 26.85 5.21 16.76
N ASP A 345 26.51 6.42 16.33
CA ASP A 345 27.23 7.64 16.72
C ASP A 345 26.25 8.75 17.11
N ALA A 346 26.49 9.35 18.27
CA ALA A 346 25.65 10.41 18.86
C ALA A 346 24.15 10.07 18.88
N VAL A 347 23.80 8.92 19.48
CA VAL A 347 22.41 8.46 19.66
C VAL A 347 21.97 8.64 21.12
N THR A 348 20.78 9.24 21.31
CA THR A 348 20.14 9.41 22.62
C THR A 348 19.30 8.19 22.96
N ASP A 349 19.60 7.57 24.11
CA ASP A 349 18.78 6.48 24.65
C ASP A 349 17.49 7.02 25.27
N LEU A 350 16.35 6.52 24.81
CA LEU A 350 15.05 6.78 25.40
C LEU A 350 14.49 5.56 26.16
N GLY A 351 15.25 4.48 26.28
CA GLY A 351 14.94 3.30 27.09
C GLY A 351 14.58 2.04 26.28
N SER A 352 14.75 0.89 26.93
CA SER A 352 14.33 -0.43 26.45
C SER A 352 14.88 -0.83 25.07
N ASN A 353 16.10 -0.38 24.76
CA ASN A 353 16.82 -0.80 23.55
C ASN A 353 17.63 -2.08 23.80
N LEU A 354 17.85 -2.85 22.74
CA LEU A 354 18.73 -4.02 22.71
C LEU A 354 19.82 -3.81 21.65
N SER A 355 21.07 -4.01 22.02
CA SER A 355 22.23 -3.69 21.20
C SER A 355 23.18 -4.88 21.08
N TRP A 356 23.72 -5.09 19.88
CA TRP A 356 24.68 -6.16 19.56
C TRP A 356 25.64 -5.72 18.43
N PRO A 357 26.94 -6.08 18.43
CA PRO A 357 27.67 -6.98 19.35
C PRO A 357 27.97 -6.36 20.72
N ASP A 358 28.44 -7.17 21.66
CA ASP A 358 28.91 -6.70 22.97
C ASP A 358 30.02 -5.63 22.84
N ALA A 359 29.98 -4.65 23.74
CA ALA A 359 30.82 -3.46 23.77
C ALA A 359 30.67 -2.54 22.54
N ASN A 360 29.52 -2.55 21.87
CA ASN A 360 29.22 -1.55 20.85
C ASN A 360 28.88 -0.19 21.47
N ASN A 361 28.88 0.84 20.64
CA ASN A 361 28.59 2.23 21.02
C ASN A 361 27.11 2.63 20.88
N CYS A 362 26.21 1.66 20.69
CA CYS A 362 24.76 1.89 20.73
C CYS A 362 24.22 1.85 22.17
N PRO A 363 23.12 2.56 22.44
CA PRO A 363 22.46 2.50 23.74
C PRO A 363 21.71 1.19 23.98
N GLY A 364 21.35 0.92 25.23
CA GLY A 364 20.52 -0.23 25.61
C GLY A 364 21.26 -1.42 26.20
N THR A 365 20.50 -2.48 26.45
CA THR A 365 21.02 -3.75 26.97
C THR A 365 21.87 -4.44 25.90
N GLN A 366 23.03 -4.97 26.27
CA GLN A 366 23.89 -5.67 25.33
C GLN A 366 23.64 -7.17 25.40
N ALA A 367 23.09 -7.74 24.32
CA ALA A 367 22.96 -9.17 24.12
C ALA A 367 22.60 -9.46 22.65
N ASP A 368 22.99 -10.64 22.16
CA ASP A 368 22.63 -11.09 20.82
C ASP A 368 21.09 -11.24 20.72
N PRO A 369 20.41 -10.48 19.84
CA PRO A 369 18.96 -10.59 19.67
C PRO A 369 18.52 -11.92 19.07
N LEU A 370 19.43 -12.76 18.56
CA LEU A 370 19.15 -14.03 17.90
C LEU A 370 18.20 -13.86 16.70
N LEU A 371 18.34 -12.78 15.94
CA LEU A 371 17.44 -12.47 14.82
C LEU A 371 17.42 -13.60 13.78
N GLY A 372 16.22 -13.97 13.34
CA GLY A 372 16.04 -14.77 12.13
C GLY A 372 16.46 -14.03 10.86
N PRO A 373 16.53 -14.69 9.70
CA PRO A 373 16.80 -14.03 8.43
C PRO A 373 15.69 -13.03 8.07
N LEU A 374 16.01 -12.06 7.22
CA LEU A 374 15.00 -11.20 6.60
C LEU A 374 14.13 -12.07 5.70
N ALA A 375 12.86 -12.21 6.04
CA ALA A 375 11.95 -13.12 5.36
C ALA A 375 10.51 -12.62 5.45
N ASP A 376 9.64 -13.23 4.65
CA ASP A 376 8.20 -13.15 4.84
C ASP A 376 7.83 -13.92 6.12
N ASN A 377 7.52 -13.18 7.18
CA ASN A 377 7.01 -13.71 8.44
C ASN A 377 5.55 -13.26 8.68
N GLY A 378 4.81 -13.01 7.59
CA GLY A 378 3.50 -12.38 7.56
C GLY A 378 3.58 -10.85 7.54
N GLY A 379 2.45 -10.19 7.26
CA GLY A 379 2.37 -8.73 7.10
C GLY A 379 2.61 -8.29 5.67
N TRP A 380 2.80 -6.98 5.47
CA TRP A 380 2.99 -6.37 4.14
C TRP A 380 4.45 -6.28 3.69
N THR A 381 5.39 -6.36 4.65
CA THR A 381 6.83 -6.20 4.41
C THR A 381 7.62 -7.28 5.15
N HIS A 382 8.83 -7.57 4.67
CA HIS A 382 9.69 -8.59 5.28
C HIS A 382 10.20 -8.15 6.66
N THR A 383 10.29 -9.08 7.60
CA THR A 383 10.77 -8.80 8.96
C THR A 383 11.90 -9.74 9.35
N LEU A 384 12.55 -9.43 10.46
CA LEU A 384 13.48 -10.32 11.15
C LEU A 384 12.76 -10.94 12.36
N ALA A 385 12.39 -12.21 12.25
CA ALA A 385 11.65 -12.89 13.31
C ALA A 385 12.49 -13.08 14.59
N LEU A 386 11.82 -13.10 15.74
CA LEU A 386 12.42 -13.42 17.04
C LEU A 386 12.20 -14.90 17.37
N PRO A 387 13.25 -15.75 17.41
CA PRO A 387 13.12 -17.13 17.85
C PRO A 387 12.97 -17.24 19.38
N LEU A 388 12.57 -18.44 19.85
CA LEU A 388 12.57 -18.78 21.27
C LEU A 388 13.94 -18.53 21.90
N GLY A 389 13.95 -17.85 23.05
CA GLY A 389 15.17 -17.53 23.78
C GLY A 389 15.86 -16.23 23.35
N SER A 390 15.31 -15.51 22.37
CA SER A 390 15.76 -14.15 22.06
C SER A 390 15.62 -13.24 23.30
N PRO A 391 16.67 -12.49 23.67
CA PRO A 391 16.62 -11.48 24.73
C PRO A 391 15.65 -10.32 24.45
N ALA A 392 15.16 -10.18 23.21
CA ALA A 392 14.19 -9.15 22.85
C ALA A 392 12.75 -9.49 23.25
N LEU A 393 12.47 -10.78 23.55
CA LEU A 393 11.13 -11.23 23.90
C LEU A 393 10.67 -10.66 25.25
N ASP A 394 9.48 -10.08 25.28
CA ASP A 394 8.84 -9.50 26.47
C ASP A 394 9.73 -8.50 27.24
N ALA A 395 10.65 -7.82 26.54
CA ALA A 395 11.66 -6.96 27.13
C ALA A 395 11.44 -5.45 26.87
N GLY A 396 10.43 -5.10 26.07
CA GLY A 396 10.06 -3.73 25.76
C GLY A 396 9.28 -3.04 26.88
N ASP A 397 9.18 -1.71 26.78
CA ASP A 397 8.33 -0.91 27.66
C ASP A 397 6.92 -0.75 27.09
N ASN A 398 5.95 -1.42 27.72
CA ASN A 398 4.53 -1.36 27.37
C ASN A 398 3.93 0.05 27.38
N ALA A 399 4.49 1.00 28.14
CA ALA A 399 3.99 2.37 28.19
C ALA A 399 4.33 3.16 26.92
N THR A 400 5.33 2.71 26.15
CA THR A 400 5.86 3.40 24.98
C THR A 400 5.81 2.55 23.69
N CYS A 401 5.29 1.32 23.78
CA CYS A 401 5.06 0.46 22.64
C CYS A 401 3.84 0.88 21.83
N ASP A 402 3.96 0.80 20.51
CA ASP A 402 2.84 0.94 19.61
C ASP A 402 1.85 -0.22 19.78
N ALA A 403 0.57 0.00 19.44
CA ALA A 403 -0.47 -1.02 19.60
C ALA A 403 -0.28 -2.27 18.72
N LYS A 404 0.58 -2.17 17.70
CA LYS A 404 0.84 -3.21 16.72
C LYS A 404 2.32 -3.26 16.33
N ASP A 405 2.76 -4.41 15.82
CA ASP A 405 4.07 -4.59 15.19
C ASP A 405 4.04 -4.26 13.69
N GLN A 406 5.18 -4.42 13.01
CA GLN A 406 5.32 -4.17 11.55
C GLN A 406 4.29 -4.92 10.71
N ARG A 407 3.84 -6.08 11.17
CA ARG A 407 2.95 -6.99 10.45
C ARG A 407 1.48 -6.77 10.82
N ALA A 408 1.22 -5.70 11.59
CA ALA A 408 -0.07 -5.35 12.17
C ALA A 408 -0.60 -6.32 13.23
N TYR A 409 0.24 -7.18 13.81
CA TYR A 409 -0.13 -8.00 14.98
C TYR A 409 -0.14 -7.15 16.24
N ALA A 410 -1.14 -7.39 17.11
CA ALA A 410 -1.32 -6.61 18.33
C ALA A 410 -0.16 -6.81 19.32
N ARG A 411 0.20 -5.76 20.05
CA ARG A 411 1.15 -5.81 21.17
C ARG A 411 0.45 -5.52 22.50
N PRO A 412 0.92 -6.09 23.62
CA PRO A 412 1.83 -7.23 23.70
C PRO A 412 1.09 -8.56 23.49
N GLN A 413 1.81 -9.60 23.00
CA GLN A 413 1.29 -10.98 22.96
C GLN A 413 1.71 -11.80 24.19
N GLY A 414 2.70 -11.34 24.95
CA GLY A 414 3.10 -11.87 26.24
C GLY A 414 2.99 -10.84 27.38
N PRO A 415 3.73 -11.04 28.49
CA PRO A 415 3.79 -10.08 29.59
C PRO A 415 4.18 -8.64 29.20
N ALA A 416 4.99 -8.47 28.16
CA ALA A 416 5.35 -7.17 27.63
C ALA A 416 5.55 -7.23 26.11
N CYS A 417 5.64 -6.07 25.46
CA CYS A 417 5.95 -6.02 24.04
C CYS A 417 7.38 -6.47 23.81
N ASP A 418 7.62 -7.06 22.65
CA ASP A 418 8.98 -7.38 22.22
C ASP A 418 9.73 -6.12 21.78
N ILE A 419 11.03 -6.06 22.08
CA ILE A 419 11.91 -5.03 21.54
C ILE A 419 12.06 -5.24 20.03
N GLY A 420 12.02 -4.17 19.25
CA GLY A 420 12.18 -4.19 17.79
C GLY A 420 10.85 -4.22 17.03
N ALA A 421 10.95 -4.44 15.71
CA ALA A 421 9.83 -4.32 14.76
C ALA A 421 8.84 -5.49 14.77
N PHE A 422 9.17 -6.59 15.44
CA PHE A 422 8.44 -7.85 15.38
C PHE A 422 7.92 -8.23 16.76
N GLU A 423 6.62 -8.57 16.85
CA GLU A 423 6.00 -9.12 18.05
C GLU A 423 5.72 -10.61 17.90
N ARG A 424 6.38 -11.44 18.69
CA ARG A 424 6.21 -12.87 18.61
C ARG A 424 4.86 -13.30 19.16
N LEU A 425 4.08 -13.98 18.32
CA LEU A 425 2.81 -14.57 18.73
C LEU A 425 3.07 -15.71 19.73
N VAL A 426 2.42 -15.64 20.89
CA VAL A 426 2.35 -16.77 21.83
C VAL A 426 1.25 -17.71 21.32
N ALA A 427 1.60 -18.97 21.06
CA ALA A 427 0.61 -19.96 20.68
C ALA A 427 -0.41 -20.12 21.83
N MET A 428 -1.65 -19.70 21.59
CA MET A 428 -2.76 -20.02 22.47
C MET A 428 -2.93 -21.55 22.45
N VAL A 429 -2.70 -22.21 23.58
CA VAL A 429 -3.02 -23.63 23.74
C VAL A 429 -4.53 -23.82 23.67
N THR A 430 -5.06 -24.00 22.46
CA THR A 430 -6.36 -24.63 22.28
C THR A 430 -6.19 -26.13 22.55
N PRO A 431 -7.05 -26.76 23.37
CA PRO A 431 -6.93 -28.19 23.62
C PRO A 431 -7.11 -28.94 22.31
N THR A 432 -6.06 -29.66 21.88
CA THR A 432 -6.02 -30.47 20.67
C THR A 432 -7.12 -31.55 20.73
N PRO A 433 -8.13 -31.56 19.82
CA PRO A 433 -8.88 -32.77 19.59
C PRO A 433 -7.99 -33.75 18.82
N THR A 434 -7.80 -34.93 19.40
CA THR A 434 -7.06 -36.05 18.80
C THR A 434 -7.77 -36.53 17.53
N GLY A 435 -7.33 -36.06 16.37
CA GLY A 435 -7.86 -36.45 15.06
C GLY A 435 -6.96 -37.45 14.35
N THR A 436 -7.45 -38.68 14.19
CA THR A 436 -6.85 -39.78 13.42
C THR A 436 -6.68 -39.42 11.94
N ALA A 437 -5.54 -39.81 11.36
CA ALA A 437 -5.24 -39.62 9.94
C ALA A 437 -6.31 -40.26 9.02
N ILE A 438 -6.84 -39.47 8.08
CA ILE A 438 -7.72 -39.93 7.00
C ILE A 438 -6.85 -40.17 5.75
N PRO A 439 -7.00 -41.29 5.03
CA PRO A 439 -6.20 -41.62 3.85
C PRO A 439 -6.57 -40.75 2.65
N ILE A 440 -5.56 -40.39 1.84
CA ILE A 440 -5.69 -39.74 0.54
C ILE A 440 -6.16 -40.78 -0.50
N PRO A 441 -7.35 -40.64 -1.13
CA PRO A 441 -7.70 -41.43 -2.29
C PRO A 441 -7.29 -40.68 -3.56
N THR A 442 -6.30 -41.22 -4.28
CA THR A 442 -6.10 -40.98 -5.71
C THR A 442 -7.22 -41.64 -6.50
N ALA A 443 -8.19 -40.87 -6.99
CA ALA A 443 -9.15 -41.31 -8.00
C ALA A 443 -9.08 -40.42 -9.24
N THR A 444 -9.03 -41.07 -10.41
CA THR A 444 -9.09 -40.48 -11.75
C THR A 444 -10.47 -39.86 -12.00
N PRO A 445 -10.62 -38.68 -12.66
CA PRO A 445 -11.92 -38.04 -12.82
C PRO A 445 -12.85 -38.86 -13.72
N GLY A 446 -13.97 -39.34 -13.15
CA GLY A 446 -15.18 -39.65 -13.90
C GLY A 446 -15.91 -38.36 -14.25
N ALA A 447 -16.85 -38.40 -15.21
CA ALA A 447 -17.64 -37.25 -15.61
C ALA A 447 -18.42 -36.68 -14.41
N ASP A 448 -17.98 -35.54 -13.89
CA ASP A 448 -18.70 -34.81 -12.86
C ASP A 448 -19.86 -34.04 -13.49
N THR A 449 -21.02 -34.09 -12.83
CA THR A 449 -22.23 -33.42 -13.32
C THR A 449 -22.24 -31.99 -12.79
N PRO A 450 -22.24 -30.95 -13.65
CA PRO A 450 -22.22 -29.56 -13.22
C PRO A 450 -23.38 -29.22 -12.27
N GLN A 451 -23.11 -28.42 -11.24
CA GLN A 451 -24.14 -27.86 -10.39
C GLN A 451 -24.95 -26.81 -11.19
N SER A 452 -26.27 -26.81 -11.02
CA SER A 452 -27.14 -25.76 -11.56
C SER A 452 -27.33 -24.69 -10.50
N GLY A 453 -26.87 -23.46 -10.78
CA GLY A 453 -27.10 -22.28 -9.93
C GLY A 453 -28.58 -21.97 -9.68
N PRO A 454 -28.89 -20.97 -8.83
CA PRO A 454 -28.03 -19.83 -8.44
C PRO A 454 -27.16 -20.06 -7.19
N THR A 455 -27.21 -21.26 -6.60
CA THR A 455 -26.37 -21.62 -5.44
C THR A 455 -25.39 -22.71 -5.84
N PHE A 456 -24.10 -22.45 -5.61
CA PHE A 456 -23.00 -23.38 -5.83
C PHE A 456 -22.46 -23.84 -4.48
N THR A 457 -22.35 -25.15 -4.27
CA THR A 457 -21.89 -25.75 -3.02
C THR A 457 -20.46 -26.25 -3.19
N VAL A 458 -19.53 -25.63 -2.47
CA VAL A 458 -18.15 -26.11 -2.31
C VAL A 458 -18.19 -27.35 -1.42
N ASN A 459 -17.82 -28.49 -1.97
CA ASN A 459 -17.84 -29.79 -1.28
C ASN A 459 -16.44 -30.41 -1.14
N VAL A 460 -15.40 -29.73 -1.62
CA VAL A 460 -13.99 -30.13 -1.45
C VAL A 460 -13.14 -28.94 -1.02
N ALA A 461 -12.21 -29.19 -0.10
CA ALA A 461 -11.30 -28.15 0.40
C ALA A 461 -10.09 -27.89 -0.53
N ALA A 462 -9.76 -28.85 -1.40
CA ALA A 462 -8.66 -28.74 -2.33
C ALA A 462 -8.97 -27.71 -3.43
N ASP A 463 -8.01 -26.83 -3.75
CA ASP A 463 -8.10 -25.87 -4.85
C ASP A 463 -7.77 -26.52 -6.21
N ALA A 464 -8.47 -27.61 -6.53
CA ALA A 464 -8.42 -28.19 -7.87
C ALA A 464 -9.27 -27.36 -8.85
N ASN A 465 -8.85 -27.36 -10.11
CA ASN A 465 -9.55 -26.70 -11.22
C ASN A 465 -9.68 -27.69 -12.38
N ASP A 466 -10.68 -28.55 -12.33
CA ASP A 466 -11.03 -29.44 -13.42
C ASP A 466 -11.94 -28.78 -14.48
N GLY A 467 -12.31 -27.51 -14.23
CA GLY A 467 -13.13 -26.68 -15.11
C GLY A 467 -14.63 -26.83 -14.90
N THR A 468 -15.09 -27.63 -13.93
CA THR A 468 -16.51 -27.83 -13.63
C THR A 468 -16.76 -27.85 -12.11
N CYS A 469 -17.53 -26.89 -11.59
CA CYS A 469 -18.13 -27.05 -10.25
C CYS A 469 -19.24 -28.10 -10.32
N GLY A 470 -18.92 -29.35 -10.00
CA GLY A 470 -19.84 -30.47 -10.10
C GLY A 470 -20.38 -30.95 -8.76
N THR A 471 -21.32 -31.90 -8.83
CA THR A 471 -21.98 -32.45 -7.64
C THR A 471 -21.08 -33.40 -6.84
N ALA A 472 -20.05 -33.96 -7.48
CA ALA A 472 -19.05 -34.80 -6.82
C ALA A 472 -17.81 -34.00 -6.37
N HIS A 473 -17.42 -32.97 -7.12
CA HIS A 473 -16.25 -32.16 -6.89
C HIS A 473 -16.53 -30.70 -7.29
N CYS A 474 -16.51 -29.81 -6.32
CA CYS A 474 -16.55 -28.37 -6.55
C CYS A 474 -15.66 -27.66 -5.53
N SER A 475 -14.54 -27.12 -6.02
CA SER A 475 -13.66 -26.24 -5.25
C SER A 475 -14.21 -24.82 -5.16
N LEU A 476 -13.66 -24.00 -4.24
CA LEU A 476 -14.04 -22.59 -4.14
C LEU A 476 -13.76 -21.82 -5.45
N ARG A 477 -12.66 -22.12 -6.13
CA ARG A 477 -12.32 -21.53 -7.44
C ARG A 477 -13.36 -21.87 -8.50
N GLU A 478 -13.74 -23.14 -8.59
CA GLU A 478 -14.75 -23.60 -9.55
C GLU A 478 -16.12 -22.98 -9.25
N ALA A 479 -16.48 -22.86 -7.96
CA ALA A 479 -17.72 -22.20 -7.54
C ALA A 479 -17.75 -20.71 -7.93
N ILE A 480 -16.63 -19.97 -7.76
CA ILE A 480 -16.53 -18.56 -8.17
C ILE A 480 -16.66 -18.44 -9.69
N ILE A 481 -15.97 -19.29 -10.47
CA ILE A 481 -16.05 -19.28 -11.94
C ILE A 481 -17.49 -19.56 -12.40
N ALA A 482 -18.14 -20.57 -11.81
CA ALA A 482 -19.51 -20.93 -12.15
C ALA A 482 -20.52 -19.83 -11.77
N ALA A 483 -20.31 -19.16 -10.63
CA ALA A 483 -21.11 -18.02 -10.22
C ALA A 483 -20.93 -16.80 -11.13
N ASN A 484 -19.70 -16.48 -11.55
CA ASN A 484 -19.43 -15.39 -12.49
C ASN A 484 -20.01 -15.66 -13.89
N ALA A 485 -20.23 -16.93 -14.26
CA ALA A 485 -20.82 -17.29 -15.54
C ALA A 485 -22.36 -17.12 -15.57
N GLN A 486 -22.98 -16.76 -14.44
CA GLN A 486 -24.44 -16.58 -14.31
C GLN A 486 -24.78 -15.19 -13.78
N PHE A 487 -25.68 -14.46 -14.45
CA PHE A 487 -26.11 -13.15 -14.00
C PHE A 487 -27.12 -13.24 -12.83
N GLY A 488 -26.86 -12.46 -11.78
CA GLY A 488 -27.81 -12.19 -10.70
C GLY A 488 -27.50 -12.92 -9.39
N GLY A 489 -27.00 -12.16 -8.40
CA GLY A 489 -27.09 -12.48 -6.97
C GLY A 489 -26.87 -13.93 -6.55
N ASN A 490 -25.82 -14.57 -7.06
CA ASN A 490 -25.53 -15.98 -6.78
C ASN A 490 -25.02 -16.18 -5.34
N ALA A 491 -25.07 -17.41 -4.86
CA ALA A 491 -24.55 -17.78 -3.55
C ALA A 491 -23.55 -18.93 -3.64
N ILE A 492 -22.48 -18.84 -2.85
CA ILE A 492 -21.55 -19.93 -2.59
C ILE A 492 -21.80 -20.42 -1.16
N HIS A 493 -22.16 -21.69 -1.06
CA HIS A 493 -22.31 -22.44 0.18
C HIS A 493 -21.15 -23.43 0.36
N PHE A 494 -20.97 -23.93 1.57
CA PHE A 494 -19.98 -24.93 1.92
C PHE A 494 -20.67 -26.15 2.53
N ASP A 495 -20.33 -27.34 2.04
CA ASP A 495 -20.72 -28.64 2.60
C ASP A 495 -19.55 -29.62 2.39
N ILE A 496 -18.38 -29.25 2.90
CA ILE A 496 -17.17 -30.06 2.80
C ILE A 496 -17.28 -31.24 3.76
N PRO A 497 -17.22 -32.51 3.30
CA PRO A 497 -17.34 -33.66 4.18
C PRO A 497 -16.18 -33.75 5.18
N GLY A 498 -16.49 -34.19 6.40
CA GLY A 498 -15.50 -34.44 7.44
C GLY A 498 -15.73 -33.58 8.69
N VAL A 499 -14.82 -33.71 9.65
CA VAL A 499 -14.79 -32.84 10.84
C VAL A 499 -13.93 -31.62 10.53
N GLY A 500 -14.47 -30.42 10.75
CA GLY A 500 -13.75 -29.16 10.53
C GLY A 500 -12.82 -28.77 11.70
N PRO A 501 -12.12 -27.63 11.59
CA PRO A 501 -12.20 -26.65 10.49
C PRO A 501 -11.54 -27.15 9.19
N HIS A 502 -12.08 -26.71 8.05
CA HIS A 502 -11.59 -27.03 6.72
C HIS A 502 -10.77 -25.86 6.19
N ALA A 503 -9.47 -26.08 5.98
CA ALA A 503 -8.58 -25.12 5.35
C ALA A 503 -8.60 -25.29 3.83
N ILE A 504 -8.98 -24.23 3.12
CA ILE A 504 -8.90 -24.09 1.68
C ILE A 504 -7.62 -23.32 1.40
N GLN A 505 -6.67 -23.96 0.74
CA GLN A 505 -5.38 -23.37 0.40
C GLN A 505 -5.28 -23.18 -1.11
N PRO A 506 -5.56 -21.97 -1.63
CA PRO A 506 -5.44 -21.72 -3.05
C PRO A 506 -4.00 -21.94 -3.53
N ILE A 507 -3.83 -22.52 -4.73
CA ILE A 507 -2.50 -22.75 -5.32
C ILE A 507 -2.02 -21.57 -6.17
N VAL A 508 -2.95 -20.72 -6.59
CA VAL A 508 -2.76 -19.43 -7.26
C VAL A 508 -3.87 -18.48 -6.82
N ALA A 509 -3.81 -17.20 -7.21
CA ALA A 509 -4.90 -16.24 -6.93
C ALA A 509 -6.28 -16.82 -7.27
N LEU A 510 -7.25 -16.66 -6.36
CA LEU A 510 -8.63 -17.01 -6.69
C LEU A 510 -9.14 -16.12 -7.82
N PRO A 511 -10.12 -16.59 -8.62
CA PRO A 511 -10.73 -15.76 -9.64
C PRO A 511 -11.43 -14.55 -9.01
N ASP A 512 -11.36 -13.40 -9.68
CA ASP A 512 -12.09 -12.20 -9.27
C ASP A 512 -13.59 -12.46 -9.27
N VAL A 513 -14.31 -11.97 -8.27
CA VAL A 513 -15.76 -11.95 -8.26
C VAL A 513 -16.22 -10.80 -9.17
N THR A 514 -16.95 -11.09 -10.24
CA THR A 514 -17.34 -10.10 -11.26
C THR A 514 -18.80 -9.68 -11.18
N ASP A 515 -19.64 -10.39 -10.43
CA ASP A 515 -21.07 -10.13 -10.22
C ASP A 515 -21.44 -10.24 -8.73
N PRO A 516 -22.56 -9.65 -8.26
CA PRO A 516 -22.91 -9.68 -6.85
C PRO A 516 -23.05 -11.11 -6.33
N LEU A 517 -22.27 -11.45 -5.31
CA LEU A 517 -22.10 -12.81 -4.81
C LEU A 517 -22.18 -12.87 -3.28
N THR A 518 -22.93 -13.83 -2.75
CA THR A 518 -22.91 -14.15 -1.33
C THR A 518 -22.00 -15.35 -1.08
N ILE A 519 -20.91 -15.19 -0.35
CA ILE A 519 -20.05 -16.29 0.10
C ILE A 519 -20.31 -16.50 1.59
N ASP A 520 -20.93 -17.63 1.94
CA ASP A 520 -21.44 -17.87 3.29
C ASP A 520 -20.81 -19.11 3.95
N GLY A 521 -19.71 -18.91 4.66
CA GLY A 521 -19.05 -19.94 5.46
C GLY A 521 -19.88 -20.47 6.64
N LEU A 522 -20.97 -19.79 7.02
CA LEU A 522 -21.89 -20.29 8.07
C LEU A 522 -22.76 -21.46 7.58
N THR A 523 -22.76 -21.73 6.27
CA THR A 523 -23.48 -22.87 5.70
C THR A 523 -22.77 -24.20 5.94
N GLN A 524 -21.46 -24.18 6.22
CA GLN A 524 -20.70 -25.38 6.55
C GLN A 524 -21.27 -26.05 7.82
N PRO A 525 -21.59 -27.35 7.78
CA PRO A 525 -22.01 -28.08 8.96
C PRO A 525 -21.08 -27.88 10.17
N GLY A 526 -21.67 -27.48 11.30
CA GLY A 526 -20.92 -27.19 12.54
C GLY A 526 -20.42 -25.75 12.67
N ALA A 527 -20.65 -24.89 11.68
CA ALA A 527 -20.46 -23.45 11.81
C ALA A 527 -21.67 -22.80 12.49
N GLY A 528 -21.45 -21.71 13.24
CA GLY A 528 -22.55 -21.00 13.88
C GLY A 528 -22.12 -19.79 14.69
N CYS A 529 -22.99 -18.78 14.70
CA CYS A 529 -22.83 -17.54 15.48
C CYS A 529 -23.71 -17.51 16.74
N ALA A 530 -24.31 -18.64 17.13
CA ALA A 530 -25.23 -18.72 18.26
C ALA A 530 -24.53 -18.63 19.63
N ALA A 531 -23.24 -18.93 19.68
CA ALA A 531 -22.39 -18.80 20.86
C ALA A 531 -21.20 -17.86 20.54
N TRP A 532 -20.67 -17.20 21.56
CA TRP A 532 -19.49 -16.33 21.43
C TRP A 532 -18.30 -16.94 22.19
N PRO A 533 -17.12 -17.10 21.55
CA PRO A 533 -16.82 -16.73 20.17
C PRO A 533 -17.55 -17.62 19.13
N PRO A 534 -17.84 -17.09 17.93
CA PRO A 534 -18.51 -17.86 16.88
C PRO A 534 -17.66 -19.07 16.47
N THR A 535 -18.33 -20.16 16.12
CA THR A 535 -17.67 -21.34 15.56
C THR A 535 -17.62 -21.18 14.04
N LEU A 536 -16.44 -20.88 13.50
CA LEU A 536 -16.20 -20.80 12.06
C LEU A 536 -15.51 -22.10 11.61
N GLN A 537 -16.00 -22.70 10.53
CA GLN A 537 -15.51 -24.01 10.07
C GLN A 537 -14.74 -23.94 8.75
N ILE A 538 -14.67 -22.76 8.12
CA ILE A 538 -13.96 -22.56 6.86
C ILE A 538 -12.84 -21.55 7.07
N GLU A 539 -11.62 -21.97 6.81
CA GLU A 539 -10.45 -21.10 6.71
C GLU A 539 -10.04 -21.01 5.24
N LEU A 540 -9.93 -19.79 4.72
CA LEU A 540 -9.23 -19.50 3.49
C LEU A 540 -7.79 -19.11 3.84
N ASP A 541 -6.83 -19.91 3.40
CA ASP A 541 -5.42 -19.83 3.80
C ASP A 541 -4.50 -19.59 2.59
N GLY A 542 -3.93 -18.39 2.49
CA GLY A 542 -3.09 -17.97 1.38
C GLY A 542 -1.63 -18.44 1.45
N SER A 543 -1.29 -19.34 2.38
CA SER A 543 0.09 -19.83 2.59
C SER A 543 0.78 -20.39 1.34
N ASN A 544 0.02 -20.87 0.35
CA ASN A 544 0.54 -21.41 -0.91
C ASN A 544 0.63 -20.40 -2.07
N THR A 545 0.15 -19.16 -1.91
CA THR A 545 0.07 -18.20 -3.03
C THR A 545 1.06 -17.05 -2.96
N SER A 546 1.69 -16.80 -1.79
CA SER A 546 2.74 -15.83 -1.42
C SER A 546 2.67 -14.37 -1.93
N LEU A 547 1.85 -14.05 -2.94
CA LEU A 547 1.69 -12.75 -3.60
C LEU A 547 0.25 -12.52 -4.10
N ALA A 548 -0.67 -13.46 -3.87
CA ALA A 548 -2.05 -13.32 -4.32
C ALA A 548 -2.96 -12.71 -3.25
N ASN A 549 -3.96 -11.96 -3.72
CA ASN A 549 -5.12 -11.59 -2.91
C ASN A 549 -5.98 -12.84 -2.66
N GLY A 550 -6.71 -12.84 -1.54
CA GLY A 550 -7.65 -13.88 -1.15
C GLY A 550 -8.90 -13.81 -2.01
N LEU A 551 -9.93 -13.14 -1.53
CA LEU A 551 -11.10 -12.81 -2.35
C LEU A 551 -10.91 -11.42 -2.94
N TYR A 552 -11.24 -11.21 -4.21
CA TYR A 552 -11.26 -9.88 -4.80
C TYR A 552 -12.62 -9.65 -5.44
N PHE A 553 -13.21 -8.48 -5.18
CA PHE A 553 -14.52 -8.07 -5.68
C PHE A 553 -14.35 -6.95 -6.70
N GLY A 554 -14.55 -7.26 -7.98
CA GLY A 554 -14.49 -6.29 -9.07
C GLY A 554 -15.71 -5.35 -9.09
N PHE A 555 -15.70 -4.34 -9.97
CA PHE A 555 -16.74 -3.31 -10.05
C PHE A 555 -18.16 -3.83 -10.26
N GLY A 556 -18.34 -4.95 -10.98
CA GLY A 556 -19.64 -5.58 -11.16
C GLY A 556 -20.17 -6.31 -9.91
N ALA A 557 -19.33 -6.54 -8.91
CA ALA A 557 -19.68 -7.28 -7.69
C ALA A 557 -20.24 -6.43 -6.55
N ALA A 558 -20.66 -5.19 -6.83
CA ALA A 558 -21.28 -4.31 -5.85
C ALA A 558 -22.53 -4.96 -5.22
N GLY A 559 -22.57 -5.03 -3.89
CA GLY A 559 -23.62 -5.73 -3.14
C GLY A 559 -23.29 -7.17 -2.74
N SER A 560 -22.05 -7.62 -3.01
CA SER A 560 -21.56 -8.91 -2.50
C SER A 560 -21.49 -8.94 -0.98
N THR A 561 -21.64 -10.15 -0.42
CA THR A 561 -21.57 -10.39 1.02
C THR A 561 -20.61 -11.54 1.30
N VAL A 562 -19.65 -11.33 2.19
CA VAL A 562 -18.80 -12.40 2.72
C VAL A 562 -19.04 -12.54 4.22
N ARG A 563 -19.32 -13.76 4.69
CA ARG A 563 -19.50 -14.03 6.12
C ARG A 563 -19.10 -15.45 6.49
N GLY A 564 -18.80 -15.68 7.77
CA GLY A 564 -18.58 -17.02 8.30
C GLY A 564 -17.25 -17.68 7.91
N LEU A 565 -16.28 -16.91 7.40
CA LEU A 565 -14.97 -17.38 6.98
C LEU A 565 -13.89 -16.80 7.90
N VAL A 566 -12.83 -17.58 8.10
CA VAL A 566 -11.52 -17.04 8.49
C VAL A 566 -10.72 -16.82 7.22
N VAL A 567 -10.11 -15.65 7.03
CA VAL A 567 -9.27 -15.35 5.86
C VAL A 567 -7.89 -14.93 6.33
N ASN A 568 -6.88 -15.73 6.05
CA ASN A 568 -5.53 -15.57 6.59
C ASN A 568 -4.46 -15.78 5.53
N ARG A 569 -3.27 -15.22 5.76
CA ARG A 569 -2.02 -15.48 5.00
C ARG A 569 -2.10 -15.16 3.49
N PHE A 570 -2.94 -14.20 3.10
CA PHE A 570 -2.91 -13.60 1.75
C PHE A 570 -2.16 -12.28 1.75
N TYR A 571 -1.78 -11.81 0.55
CA TYR A 571 -1.30 -10.44 0.36
C TYR A 571 -2.40 -9.44 0.80
N VAL A 572 -3.57 -9.44 0.15
CA VAL A 572 -4.81 -8.80 0.65
C VAL A 572 -5.85 -9.88 0.94
N GLY A 573 -6.49 -9.88 2.11
CA GLY A 573 -7.47 -10.92 2.49
C GLY A 573 -8.77 -10.90 1.68
N ILE A 574 -9.47 -9.76 1.67
CA ILE A 574 -10.70 -9.51 0.90
C ILE A 574 -10.63 -8.11 0.29
#